data_AF-A0A4Y2V295-F1
#
_entry.id   AF-A0A4Y2V295-F1
#
_cell.length_a   1.000
_cell.length_b   1.000
_cell.length_c   1.000
_cell.angle_alpha   90.00
_cell.angle_beta   90.00
_cell.angle_gamma   90.00
#
_symmetry.space_group_name_H-M   'P 1'
#
loop_
_entity.id
_entity.type
_entity.pdbx_description
1 polymer ?
#
loop_
_entity_poly.entity_id
_entity_poly.type
_entity_poly.pdbx_seq_one_letter_code
_entity_poly.pdbx_strand_id
1 'polypeptide(L)'
;ENPTFTISFRGKYKVGINKFLLPIKISLFCWFAGTQIATAFISVYLKHQGLTITHLSMMTAISVAFQFITGMISGILADRIGRVKPFLFVNGSIFLVTMICFIVMPKIDECATRKITFDCLDQ
;
A
#
# COMPACT_ATOMS: atom_id res chain seq x y z
N GLU A 1 -35.31 -7.14 13.67
CA GLU A 1 -35.20 -6.41 12.39
C GLU A 1 -34.75 -7.36 11.28
N ASN A 2 -35.29 -7.23 10.06
CA ASN A 2 -34.87 -8.03 8.91
C ASN A 2 -33.41 -7.68 8.53
N PRO A 3 -32.45 -8.62 8.60
CA PRO A 3 -31.02 -8.34 8.41
C PRO A 3 -30.62 -8.13 6.93
N THR A 4 -31.55 -8.32 6.00
CA THR A 4 -31.29 -8.38 4.56
C THR A 4 -31.99 -7.24 3.83
N PHE A 5 -31.20 -6.43 3.12
CA PHE A 5 -31.67 -5.43 2.16
C PHE A 5 -31.84 -6.10 0.80
N THR A 6 -33.06 -6.20 0.30
CA THR A 6 -33.36 -6.79 -1.01
C THR A 6 -33.53 -5.69 -2.05
N ILE A 7 -32.58 -5.58 -2.97
CA ILE A 7 -32.68 -4.70 -4.13
C ILE A 7 -33.15 -5.56 -5.30
N SER A 8 -34.24 -5.18 -5.97
CA SER A 8 -34.64 -5.81 -7.21
C SER A 8 -34.03 -5.05 -8.40
N PHE A 9 -33.20 -5.72 -9.18
CA PHE A 9 -32.67 -5.17 -10.42
C PHE A 9 -33.55 -5.63 -11.58
N ARG A 10 -34.19 -4.66 -12.27
CA ARG A 10 -35.07 -4.91 -13.43
C ARG A 10 -36.16 -5.98 -13.20
N GLY A 11 -36.68 -6.09 -11.98
CA GLY A 11 -37.79 -7.00 -11.63
C GLY A 11 -37.48 -8.51 -11.68
N LYS A 12 -36.44 -8.95 -12.38
CA LYS A 12 -36.08 -10.37 -12.57
C LYS A 12 -35.03 -10.89 -11.59
N TYR A 13 -34.20 -10.02 -11.02
CA TYR A 13 -33.13 -10.43 -10.11
C TYR A 13 -33.31 -9.76 -8.75
N LYS A 14 -33.58 -10.56 -7.71
CA LYS A 14 -33.61 -10.10 -6.31
C LYS A 14 -32.24 -10.38 -5.70
N VAL A 15 -31.46 -9.33 -5.45
CA VAL A 15 -30.18 -9.46 -4.74
C VAL A 15 -30.42 -9.10 -3.28
N GLY A 16 -30.28 -10.08 -2.40
CA GLY A 16 -30.32 -9.88 -0.94
C GLY A 16 -28.92 -9.58 -0.41
N ILE A 17 -28.71 -8.39 0.14
CA ILE A 17 -27.44 -7.99 0.77
C ILE A 17 -27.66 -7.95 2.27
N ASN A 18 -26.83 -8.68 3.02
CA ASN A 18 -26.83 -8.61 4.48
C ASN A 18 -26.26 -7.25 4.93
N LYS A 19 -27.04 -6.48 5.70
CA LYS A 19 -26.67 -5.14 6.18
C LYS A 19 -25.38 -5.16 7.01
N PHE A 20 -25.12 -6.22 7.78
CA PHE A 20 -23.91 -6.35 8.59
C PHE A 20 -22.63 -6.53 7.77
N LEU A 21 -22.75 -7.06 6.54
CA LEU A 21 -21.62 -7.30 5.64
C LEU A 21 -21.33 -6.12 4.70
N LEU A 22 -22.21 -5.12 4.67
CA LEU A 22 -22.09 -3.95 3.82
C LEU A 22 -20.89 -3.05 4.21
N PRO A 23 -20.68 -2.68 5.49
CA PRO A 23 -19.54 -1.83 5.87
C PRO A 23 -18.19 -2.50 5.62
N ILE A 24 -18.07 -3.82 5.83
CA ILE A 24 -16.81 -4.53 5.57
C ILE A 24 -16.50 -4.60 4.07
N LYS A 25 -17.51 -4.77 3.21
CA LYS A 25 -17.32 -4.72 1.75
C LYS A 25 -16.87 -3.34 1.28
N ILE A 26 -17.47 -2.28 1.80
CA ILE A 26 -17.04 -0.89 1.50
C ILE A 26 -15.60 -0.68 1.97
N SER A 27 -15.27 -1.11 3.20
CA SER A 27 -13.90 -0.97 3.71
C SER A 27 -12.89 -1.72 2.85
N LEU A 28 -13.20 -2.95 2.43
CA LEU A 28 -12.34 -3.73 1.54
C LEU A 28 -12.19 -3.04 0.17
N PHE A 29 -13.29 -2.53 -0.39
CA PHE A 29 -13.25 -1.79 -1.64
C PHE A 29 -12.35 -0.55 -1.55
N CYS A 30 -12.52 0.27 -0.51
CA CYS A 30 -11.70 1.45 -0.28
C CYS A 30 -10.22 1.09 -0.06
N TRP A 31 -9.94 0.00 0.66
CA TRP A 31 -8.59 -0.48 0.89
C TRP A 31 -7.90 -0.90 -0.40
N PHE A 32 -8.54 -1.74 -1.21
CA PHE A 32 -7.99 -2.20 -2.47
C PHE A 32 -7.84 -1.05 -3.46
N ALA A 33 -8.87 -0.21 -3.61
CA ALA A 33 -8.80 0.96 -4.49
C ALA A 33 -7.67 1.92 -4.08
N GLY A 34 -7.57 2.25 -2.79
CA GLY A 34 -6.53 3.13 -2.26
C GLY A 34 -5.12 2.59 -2.49
N THR A 35 -4.91 1.28 -2.29
CA THR A 35 -3.60 0.64 -2.50
C THR A 35 -3.19 0.67 -3.99
N GLN A 36 -4.12 0.40 -4.90
CA GLN A 36 -3.83 0.43 -6.34
C GLN A 36 -3.55 1.84 -6.86
N ILE A 37 -4.27 2.84 -6.36
CA ILE A 37 -4.03 4.24 -6.70
C ILE A 37 -2.65 4.65 -6.16
N ALA A 38 -2.38 4.39 -4.88
CA ALA A 38 -1.10 4.77 -4.26
C ALA A 38 0.09 4.15 -5.00
N THR A 39 0.06 2.86 -5.29
CA THR A 39 1.16 2.18 -5.99
C THR A 39 1.43 2.75 -7.39
N ALA A 40 0.38 3.11 -8.15
CA ALA A 40 0.54 3.75 -9.45
C ALA A 40 1.17 5.15 -9.34
N PHE A 41 0.68 5.97 -8.40
CA PHE A 41 1.15 7.36 -8.26
C PHE A 41 2.49 7.49 -7.54
N ILE A 42 2.84 6.59 -6.62
CA ILE A 42 4.14 6.59 -5.92
C ILE A 42 5.29 6.46 -6.92
N SER A 43 5.18 5.56 -7.90
CA SER A 43 6.22 5.38 -8.93
C SER A 43 6.42 6.65 -9.75
N VAL A 44 5.32 7.32 -10.12
CA VAL A 44 5.34 8.60 -10.84
C VAL A 44 5.93 9.72 -9.97
N TYR A 45 5.53 9.79 -8.70
CA TYR A 45 6.04 10.78 -7.73
C TYR A 45 7.55 10.65 -7.51
N LEU A 46 8.04 9.43 -7.30
CA LEU A 46 9.47 9.16 -7.12
C LEU A 46 10.27 9.50 -8.38
N LYS A 47 9.72 9.23 -9.58
CA LYS A 47 10.32 9.67 -10.84
C LYS A 47 10.42 11.20 -10.92
N HIS A 48 9.38 11.93 -10.50
CA HIS A 48 9.42 13.40 -10.43
C HIS A 48 10.43 13.96 -9.42
N GLN A 49 10.76 13.18 -8.39
CA GLN A 49 11.83 13.52 -7.45
C GLN A 49 13.25 13.25 -8.00
N GLY A 50 13.41 12.90 -9.28
CA GLY A 50 14.73 12.69 -9.87
C GLY A 50 15.31 11.30 -9.66
N LEU A 51 14.54 10.33 -9.15
CA LEU A 51 15.01 8.94 -9.09
C LEU A 51 15.16 8.35 -10.49
N THR A 52 16.32 7.76 -10.75
CA THR A 52 16.58 7.00 -11.97
C THR A 52 15.65 5.79 -12.07
N ILE A 53 15.20 5.48 -13.28
CA ILE A 53 14.28 4.35 -13.58
C ILE A 53 14.87 3.01 -13.10
N THR A 54 16.20 2.88 -13.10
CA THR A 54 16.93 1.70 -12.60
C THR A 54 16.76 1.46 -11.10
N HIS A 55 16.75 2.53 -10.29
CA HIS A 55 16.51 2.39 -8.84
C HIS A 55 15.05 2.06 -8.55
N LEU A 56 14.11 2.63 -9.32
CA LEU A 56 12.69 2.33 -9.22
C LEU A 56 12.39 0.85 -9.54
N SER A 57 12.95 0.33 -10.64
CA SER A 57 12.74 -1.07 -11.01
C SER A 57 13.32 -2.02 -9.97
N MET A 58 14.52 -1.73 -9.45
CA MET A 58 15.13 -2.51 -8.37
C MET A 58 14.26 -2.51 -7.10
N MET A 59 13.74 -1.35 -6.68
CA MET A 59 12.84 -1.25 -5.53
C MET A 59 11.55 -2.05 -5.75
N THR A 60 10.96 -2.01 -6.94
CA THR A 60 9.75 -2.79 -7.24
C THR A 60 10.01 -4.29 -7.22
N ALA A 61 11.14 -4.77 -7.75
CA ALA A 61 11.50 -6.18 -7.73
C ALA A 61 11.69 -6.70 -6.29
N ILE A 62 12.39 -5.92 -5.46
CA ILE A 62 12.56 -6.24 -4.04
C ILE A 62 11.20 -6.26 -3.32
N SER A 63 10.32 -5.30 -3.63
CA SER A 63 8.98 -5.22 -3.04
C SER A 63 8.15 -6.48 -3.33
N VAL A 64 8.22 -7.04 -4.54
CA VAL A 64 7.51 -8.30 -4.88
C VAL A 64 8.00 -9.46 -4.01
N ALA A 65 9.31 -9.59 -3.79
CA ALA A 65 9.84 -10.62 -2.91
C ALA A 65 9.34 -10.47 -1.47
N PHE A 66 9.30 -9.23 -0.95
CA PHE A 66 8.76 -8.94 0.37
C PHE A 66 7.25 -9.19 0.47
N GLN A 67 6.48 -8.97 -0.60
CA GLN A 67 5.04 -9.28 -0.61
C GLN A 67 4.77 -10.77 -0.39
N PHE A 68 5.56 -11.67 -0.98
CA PHE A 68 5.43 -13.11 -0.72
C PHE A 68 5.70 -13.47 0.73
N ILE A 69 6.80 -12.96 1.30
CA ILE A 69 7.18 -13.23 2.69
C ILE A 69 6.12 -12.68 3.64
N THR A 70 5.68 -11.44 3.42
CA THR A 70 4.69 -10.77 4.26
C THR A 70 3.33 -11.44 4.16
N GLY A 71 2.93 -11.87 2.96
CA GLY A 71 1.70 -12.64 2.76
C GLY A 71 1.71 -13.98 3.50
N MET A 72 2.83 -14.69 3.48
CA MET A 72 2.98 -15.95 4.23
C MET A 72 2.90 -15.72 5.74
N ILE A 73 3.62 -14.73 6.27
CA ILE A 73 3.59 -14.39 7.70
C ILE A 73 2.18 -13.95 8.10
N SER A 74 1.53 -13.11 7.28
CA SER A 74 0.15 -12.66 7.47
C SER A 74 -0.82 -13.83 7.54
N GLY A 75 -0.69 -14.83 6.66
CA GLY A 75 -1.53 -16.03 6.69
C GLY A 75 -1.38 -16.79 8.01
N ILE A 76 -0.15 -17.07 8.42
CA ILE A 76 0.15 -17.73 9.70
C ILE A 76 -0.41 -16.94 10.89
N LEU A 77 -0.27 -15.60 10.85
CA LEU A 77 -0.75 -14.73 11.91
C LEU A 77 -2.29 -14.67 11.95
N ALA A 78 -2.94 -14.69 10.79
CA ALA A 78 -4.40 -14.73 10.68
C ALA A 78 -4.97 -16.03 11.28
N ASP A 79 -4.33 -17.16 10.98
CA ASP A 79 -4.70 -18.47 11.52
C ASP A 79 -4.52 -18.54 13.05
N ARG A 80 -3.47 -17.90 13.57
CA ARG A 80 -3.16 -17.86 15.01
C ARG A 80 -4.09 -16.94 15.82
N ILE A 81 -4.44 -15.76 15.29
CA ILE A 81 -5.17 -14.74 16.04
C ILE A 81 -6.66 -15.05 16.09
N GLY A 82 -7.22 -15.76 15.10
CA GLY A 82 -8.62 -16.21 15.05
C GLY A 82 -9.68 -15.08 15.03
N ARG A 83 -9.28 -13.83 15.29
CA ARG A 83 -10.11 -12.62 15.28
C ARG A 83 -9.60 -11.65 14.21
N VAL A 84 -10.42 -11.47 13.18
CA VAL A 84 -10.12 -10.61 12.01
C VAL A 84 -10.06 -9.11 12.31
N LYS A 85 -10.77 -8.64 13.36
CA LYS A 85 -10.88 -7.19 13.68
C LYS A 85 -9.53 -6.53 14.04
N PRO A 86 -8.74 -7.03 15.00
CA PRO A 86 -7.45 -6.42 15.34
C PRO A 86 -6.45 -6.48 14.18
N PHE A 87 -6.47 -7.55 13.38
CA PHE A 87 -5.59 -7.71 12.23
C PHE A 87 -5.85 -6.62 11.16
N LEU A 88 -7.12 -6.30 10.89
CA LEU A 88 -7.49 -5.22 9.99
C LEU A 88 -7.03 -3.85 10.49
N PHE A 89 -7.17 -3.57 11.80
CA PHE A 89 -6.71 -2.32 12.40
C PHE A 89 -5.19 -2.14 12.26
N VAL A 90 -4.40 -3.18 12.55
CA VAL A 90 -2.93 -3.13 12.44
C VAL A 90 -2.51 -2.82 11.00
N ASN A 91 -3.08 -3.50 10.01
CA ASN A 91 -2.78 -3.23 8.60
C ASN A 91 -3.18 -1.80 8.22
N GLY A 92 -4.36 -1.35 8.64
CA GLY A 92 -4.83 0.02 8.44
C GLY A 92 -3.88 1.08 8.99
N SER A 93 -3.39 0.88 10.22
CA SER A 93 -2.44 1.77 10.86
C SER A 93 -1.10 1.82 10.11
N ILE A 94 -0.57 0.67 9.68
CA ILE A 94 0.69 0.59 8.91
C ILE A 94 0.58 1.35 7.58
N PHE A 95 -0.56 1.23 6.89
CA PHE A 95 -0.78 1.97 5.64
C PHE A 95 -0.82 3.48 5.87
N LEU A 96 -1.50 3.92 6.93
CA LEU A 96 -1.60 5.34 7.28
C LEU A 96 -0.21 5.93 7.61
N VAL A 97 0.59 5.22 8.40
CA VAL A 97 1.97 5.62 8.71
C VAL A 97 2.82 5.71 7.44
N THR A 98 2.72 4.72 6.55
CA THR A 98 3.44 4.73 5.27
C THR A 98 3.09 5.95 4.43
N MET A 99 1.81 6.32 4.34
CA MET A 99 1.37 7.52 3.61
C MET A 99 1.94 8.80 4.22
N ILE A 100 1.98 8.93 5.55
CA ILE A 100 2.60 10.07 6.22
C ILE A 100 4.09 10.16 5.87
N CYS A 101 4.82 9.04 5.89
CA CYS A 101 6.23 9.00 5.52
C CYS A 101 6.47 9.50 4.09
N PHE A 102 5.60 9.14 3.13
CA PHE A 102 5.70 9.63 1.75
C PHE A 102 5.48 11.15 1.64
N ILE A 103 4.58 11.72 2.43
CA ILE A 103 4.30 13.17 2.42
C ILE A 103 5.48 13.97 2.98
N VAL A 104 6.15 13.43 4.02
CA VAL A 104 7.29 14.08 4.68
C VAL A 104 8.60 13.89 3.89
N MET A 105 8.61 12.99 2.90
CA MET A 105 9.82 12.66 2.14
C MET A 105 10.40 13.91 1.43
N PRO A 106 11.62 14.35 1.80
CA PRO A 106 12.25 15.49 1.15
C PRO A 106 12.58 15.15 -0.30
N LYS A 107 12.60 16.19 -1.16
CA LYS A 107 13.06 16.01 -2.55
C LYS A 107 14.50 15.54 -2.55
N ILE A 108 14.76 14.47 -3.29
CA ILE A 108 16.12 13.99 -3.54
C ILE A 108 16.67 14.85 -4.68
N ASP A 109 17.43 15.89 -4.34
CA ASP A 109 18.22 16.58 -5.36
C ASP A 109 19.22 15.56 -5.92
N GLU A 110 19.22 15.42 -7.25
CA GLU A 110 20.13 14.52 -7.98
C GLU A 110 21.51 14.62 -7.36
N CYS A 111 22.10 13.45 -7.06
CA CYS A 111 23.40 13.27 -6.45
C CYS A 111 24.38 14.31 -6.98
N ALA A 112 24.53 15.42 -6.25
CA ALA A 112 25.60 16.36 -6.50
C ALA A 112 26.85 15.56 -6.18
N THR A 113 27.48 15.02 -7.21
CA THR A 113 28.78 14.36 -7.16
C THR A 113 29.70 15.34 -6.46
N ARG A 114 29.82 15.27 -5.14
CA ARG A 114 30.83 16.02 -4.39
C ARG A 114 32.13 15.46 -4.93
N LYS A 115 32.74 16.16 -5.89
CA LYS A 115 34.10 15.90 -6.33
C LYS A 115 34.94 15.96 -5.06
N ILE A 116 35.39 14.79 -4.62
CA ILE A 116 36.36 14.69 -3.55
C ILE A 116 37.66 15.18 -4.19
N THR A 117 37.99 16.44 -4.00
CA THR A 117 39.26 17.00 -4.42
C THR A 117 40.32 16.44 -3.49
N PHE A 118 41.10 15.47 -3.96
CA PHE A 118 42.32 15.06 -3.29
C PHE A 118 43.38 16.12 -3.60
N ASP A 119 43.68 16.98 -2.62
CA ASP A 119 44.92 17.76 -2.64
C ASP A 119 46.07 16.80 -2.33
N CYS A 120 46.91 16.53 -3.32
CA CYS A 120 48.18 15.88 -3.09
C CYS A 120 49.09 16.87 -2.36
N LEU A 121 49.40 16.58 -1.10
CA LEU A 121 50.51 17.21 -0.39
C LEU A 121 51.80 16.65 -0.98
N ASP A 122 52.38 17.37 -1.96
CA ASP A 122 53.77 17.16 -2.35
C ASP A 122 54.67 17.63 -1.20
N GLN A 123 55.40 16.69 -0.60
CA GLN A 123 56.47 16.92 0.37
C GLN A 123 57.83 16.73 -0.29
#